data_AF-A0A5B9EAJ7-F1
#
_entry.id   AF-A0A5B9EAJ7-F1
#
_cell.length_a   1.000
_cell.length_b   1.000
_cell.length_c   1.000
_cell.angle_alpha   90.00
_cell.angle_beta   90.00
_cell.angle_gamma   90.00
#
_symmetry.space_group_name_H-M   'P 1'
#
loop_
_entity.id
_entity.type
_entity.pdbx_description
1 polymer ?
#
loop_
_entity_poly.entity_id
_entity_poly.type
_entity_poly.pdbx_seq_one_letter_code
_entity_poly.pdbx_strand_id
1 'polypeptide(L)'
;MASHDKPHALEEASRLHWAGVICGLSAGVWLGAAEAPTKLVNAGLSPFAVSLCMVSGVFAARWTVPTLLKGTSQVTKDLMRKKYLILWALLAGMLWAVANTLTVFAIRDVGLTIAFPLWNTNSLIGLLWGRLLFGELNNASRSNILKVVVGTIAIVSAATLLGFSTMHADGGHSHRAVQGILAALGASLLWGTMYIPYRKAYISGMNPLSFVTAFTFGELGTVFALVWYFDGGAKAPIFHKEGLSHLLFWLFLGGFVWVIGDIFQQFATKYLGIGRGIPLSNTNQLWGLAWGALVFGELANATSGQRVMVITGSLIMIGGAIAISSAVATQREHISMNDALQRECDRYDLDISEVLRDYATPEIDRTTPRKWWDYAIIAAAVGVFVYLGWKARVPELVMNLRWTGILVCLLIASAAAGLFALRRLSKT
;
A
#
# COMPACT_ATOMS: atom_id res chain seq x y z
N MET A 1 -2.04 21.59 38.81
CA MET A 1 -1.00 21.51 37.75
C MET A 1 -1.49 20.78 36.48
N ALA A 2 -2.81 20.83 36.15
CA ALA A 2 -3.43 19.96 35.12
C ALA A 2 -4.20 20.73 34.00
N SER A 3 -4.04 22.05 33.91
CA SER A 3 -4.76 22.89 32.92
C SER A 3 -3.91 23.37 31.75
N HIS A 4 -2.57 23.30 31.84
CA HIS A 4 -1.66 23.80 30.80
C HIS A 4 -1.31 22.78 29.69
N ASP A 5 -1.50 21.46 29.92
CA ASP A 5 -1.13 20.40 28.96
C ASP A 5 -2.22 20.01 27.94
N LYS A 6 -3.50 20.33 28.22
CA LYS A 6 -4.62 19.94 27.35
C LYS A 6 -4.62 20.56 25.93
N PRO A 7 -4.28 21.86 25.73
CA PRO A 7 -4.31 22.44 24.39
C PRO A 7 -3.22 21.86 23.48
N HIS A 8 -2.03 21.58 24.01
CA HIS A 8 -0.92 21.00 23.25
C HIS A 8 -1.20 19.57 22.75
N ALA A 9 -1.79 18.71 23.60
CA ALA A 9 -2.11 17.34 23.22
C ALA A 9 -3.18 17.23 22.10
N LEU A 10 -4.17 18.13 22.10
CA LEU A 10 -5.20 18.18 21.06
C LEU A 10 -4.65 18.70 19.73
N GLU A 11 -3.76 19.69 19.77
CA GLU A 11 -3.10 20.23 18.59
C GLU A 11 -2.14 19.21 17.96
N GLU A 12 -1.42 18.44 18.78
CA GLU A 12 -0.58 17.33 18.31
C GLU A 12 -1.41 16.20 17.68
N ALA A 13 -2.49 15.76 18.33
CA ALA A 13 -3.39 14.75 17.77
C ALA A 13 -4.00 15.18 16.43
N SER A 14 -4.40 16.43 16.30
CA SER A 14 -4.89 17.01 15.04
C SER A 14 -3.82 17.02 13.95
N ARG A 15 -2.57 17.38 14.29
CA ARG A 15 -1.44 17.36 13.34
C ARG A 15 -1.13 15.95 12.85
N LEU A 16 -1.09 14.96 13.75
CA LEU A 16 -0.89 13.55 13.39
C LEU A 16 -2.01 13.04 12.49
N HIS A 17 -3.27 13.37 12.82
CA HIS A 17 -4.43 13.00 12.01
C HIS A 17 -4.30 13.53 10.57
N TRP A 18 -4.06 14.83 10.39
CA TRP A 18 -3.94 15.41 9.06
C TRP A 18 -2.71 14.92 8.28
N ALA A 19 -1.59 14.69 8.96
CA ALA A 19 -0.43 14.05 8.33
C ALA A 19 -0.78 12.64 7.82
N GLY A 20 -1.51 11.86 8.61
CA GLY A 20 -2.01 10.56 8.22
C GLY A 20 -3.01 10.60 7.06
N VAL A 21 -3.90 11.60 7.01
CA VAL A 21 -4.84 11.80 5.88
C VAL A 21 -4.09 12.12 4.59
N ILE A 22 -3.13 13.05 4.64
CA ILE A 22 -2.30 13.41 3.48
C ILE A 22 -1.51 12.18 3.00
N CYS A 23 -0.95 11.40 3.93
CA CYS A 23 -0.27 10.15 3.59
C CYS A 23 -1.25 9.14 2.95
N GLY A 24 -2.45 8.95 3.49
CA GLY A 24 -3.44 8.01 2.94
C GLY A 24 -3.88 8.38 1.52
N LEU A 25 -4.13 9.65 1.26
CA LEU A 25 -4.47 10.14 -0.09
C LEU A 25 -3.28 10.03 -1.04
N SER A 26 -2.07 10.38 -0.59
CA SER A 26 -0.85 10.24 -1.39
C SER A 26 -0.59 8.77 -1.73
N ALA A 27 -0.84 7.86 -0.79
CA ALA A 27 -0.78 6.42 -1.04
C ALA A 27 -1.72 6.01 -2.17
N GLY A 28 -2.96 6.49 -2.16
CA GLY A 28 -3.92 6.26 -3.24
C GLY A 28 -3.39 6.70 -4.61
N VAL A 29 -2.84 7.92 -4.71
CA VAL A 29 -2.27 8.45 -5.97
C VAL A 29 -1.15 7.56 -6.50
N TRP A 30 -0.20 7.17 -5.64
CA TRP A 30 0.98 6.40 -6.03
C TRP A 30 0.67 4.93 -6.30
N LEU A 31 -0.19 4.30 -5.50
CA LEU A 31 -0.63 2.92 -5.74
C LEU A 31 -1.42 2.83 -7.05
N GLY A 32 -2.29 3.80 -7.36
CA GLY A 32 -3.01 3.83 -8.64
C GLY A 32 -2.08 4.09 -9.83
N ALA A 33 -1.03 4.88 -9.65
CA ALA A 33 -0.04 5.11 -10.70
C ALA A 33 0.84 3.89 -11.00
N ALA A 34 1.03 2.98 -10.03
CA ALA A 34 1.75 1.73 -10.24
C ALA A 34 1.08 0.84 -11.30
N GLU A 35 -0.22 1.03 -11.56
CA GLU A 35 -0.96 0.30 -12.59
C GLU A 35 -0.58 0.75 -14.01
N ALA A 36 -0.10 1.99 -14.21
CA ALA A 36 0.20 2.47 -15.55
C ALA A 36 1.38 1.72 -16.19
N PRO A 37 2.54 1.53 -15.52
CA PRO A 37 3.63 0.71 -16.06
C PRO A 37 3.25 -0.77 -16.22
N THR A 38 2.42 -1.34 -15.34
CA THR A 38 2.03 -2.75 -15.46
C THR A 38 1.10 -2.98 -16.65
N LYS A 39 0.27 -1.99 -17.01
CA LYS A 39 -0.57 -2.01 -18.22
C LYS A 39 0.20 -1.97 -19.53
N LEU A 40 1.44 -1.47 -19.52
CA LEU A 40 2.31 -1.44 -20.71
C LEU A 40 2.81 -2.84 -21.12
N VAL A 41 2.43 -3.89 -20.40
CA VAL A 41 2.95 -5.24 -20.60
C VAL A 41 1.82 -6.15 -21.09
N ASN A 42 1.79 -6.39 -22.40
CA ASN A 42 0.77 -7.25 -23.04
C ASN A 42 1.09 -8.75 -22.93
N ALA A 43 0.11 -9.50 -22.41
CA ALA A 43 -0.35 -10.90 -22.66
C ALA A 43 0.64 -12.07 -22.91
N GLY A 44 1.96 -11.92 -22.79
CA GLY A 44 2.92 -13.00 -23.09
C GLY A 44 3.59 -13.66 -21.89
N LEU A 45 3.36 -13.15 -20.68
CA LEU A 45 4.01 -13.57 -19.43
C LEU A 45 3.05 -14.34 -18.53
N SER A 46 3.57 -15.34 -17.82
CA SER A 46 2.81 -15.97 -16.72
C SER A 46 2.55 -14.91 -15.62
N PRO A 47 1.42 -14.98 -14.91
CA PRO A 47 1.15 -14.08 -13.78
C PRO A 47 2.23 -14.14 -12.69
N PHE A 48 2.88 -15.31 -12.52
CA PHE A 48 4.00 -15.52 -11.61
C PHE A 48 5.26 -14.78 -12.06
N ALA A 49 5.58 -14.80 -13.35
CA ALA A 49 6.68 -14.04 -13.92
C ALA A 49 6.45 -12.52 -13.78
N VAL A 50 5.22 -12.05 -14.03
CA VAL A 50 4.84 -10.65 -13.81
C VAL A 50 5.05 -10.26 -12.35
N SER A 51 4.58 -11.10 -11.42
CA SER A 51 4.73 -10.87 -9.98
C SER A 51 6.20 -10.84 -9.55
N LEU A 52 7.05 -11.73 -10.07
CA LEU A 52 8.48 -11.75 -9.75
C LEU A 52 9.21 -10.47 -10.21
N CYS A 53 8.95 -10.01 -11.43
CA CYS A 53 9.52 -8.77 -11.95
C CYS A 53 9.10 -7.56 -11.13
N MET A 54 7.81 -7.49 -10.82
CA MET A 54 7.25 -6.41 -10.02
C MET A 54 7.82 -6.41 -8.59
N VAL A 55 7.89 -7.58 -7.95
CA VAL A 55 8.48 -7.73 -6.61
C VAL A 55 9.97 -7.43 -6.59
N SER A 56 10.69 -7.65 -7.70
CA SER A 56 12.08 -7.21 -7.82
C SER A 56 12.21 -5.68 -7.79
N GLY A 57 11.29 -4.96 -8.45
CA GLY A 57 11.20 -3.50 -8.37
C GLY A 57 10.82 -3.00 -6.98
N VAL A 58 9.89 -3.70 -6.34
CA VAL A 58 9.49 -3.47 -4.95
C VAL A 58 10.68 -3.64 -4.00
N PHE A 59 11.45 -4.72 -4.14
CA PHE A 59 12.65 -4.97 -3.35
C PHE A 59 13.66 -3.82 -3.51
N ALA A 60 13.92 -3.40 -4.74
CA ALA A 60 14.81 -2.27 -5.02
C ALA A 60 14.33 -0.98 -4.35
N ALA A 61 13.04 -0.67 -4.41
CA ALA A 61 12.48 0.51 -3.76
C ALA A 61 12.53 0.43 -2.23
N ARG A 62 12.17 -0.71 -1.63
CA ARG A 62 12.16 -0.93 -0.18
C ARG A 62 13.55 -0.92 0.43
N TRP A 63 14.60 -1.16 -0.36
CA TRP A 63 15.98 -1.00 0.09
C TRP A 63 16.53 0.40 -0.17
N THR A 64 16.26 0.99 -1.34
CA THR A 64 16.82 2.30 -1.69
C THR A 64 16.16 3.46 -0.98
N VAL A 65 14.83 3.49 -0.86
CA VAL A 65 14.11 4.64 -0.30
C VAL A 65 14.39 4.78 1.21
N PRO A 66 14.25 3.74 2.05
CA PRO A 66 14.66 3.81 3.45
C PRO A 66 16.14 4.13 3.64
N THR A 67 17.03 3.56 2.81
CA THR A 67 18.47 3.87 2.86
C THR A 67 18.73 5.34 2.50
N LEU A 68 18.04 5.88 1.49
CA LEU A 68 18.16 7.28 1.09
C LEU A 68 17.63 8.23 2.16
N LEU A 69 16.58 7.85 2.89
CA LEU A 69 15.94 8.69 3.90
C LEU A 69 16.62 8.61 5.27
N LYS A 70 16.89 7.39 5.78
CA LYS A 70 17.40 7.12 7.14
C LYS A 70 18.83 6.55 7.18
N GLY A 71 19.34 6.02 6.07
CA GLY A 71 20.58 5.23 6.06
C GLY A 71 20.39 3.83 6.63
N THR A 72 21.19 2.87 6.14
CA THR A 72 21.09 1.47 6.58
C THR A 72 21.38 1.31 8.06
N SER A 73 22.29 2.11 8.63
CA SER A 73 22.67 1.98 10.03
C SER A 73 21.50 2.21 10.98
N GLN A 74 20.59 3.14 10.66
CA GLN A 74 19.43 3.41 11.51
C GLN A 74 18.35 2.35 11.33
N VAL A 75 18.15 1.86 10.10
CA VAL A 75 17.27 0.72 9.81
C VAL A 75 17.73 -0.51 10.61
N THR A 76 19.02 -0.85 10.56
CA THR A 76 19.56 -1.97 11.32
C THR A 76 19.43 -1.77 12.82
N LYS A 77 19.71 -0.56 13.34
CA LYS A 77 19.52 -0.26 14.77
C LYS A 77 18.07 -0.47 15.22
N ASP A 78 17.09 0.04 14.47
CA ASP A 78 15.67 -0.08 14.81
C ASP A 78 15.22 -1.56 14.78
N LEU A 79 15.63 -2.32 13.76
CA LEU A 79 15.37 -3.77 13.69
C LEU A 79 16.06 -4.55 14.82
N MET A 80 17.29 -4.17 15.20
CA MET A 80 18.03 -4.83 16.28
C MET A 80 17.53 -4.48 17.68
N ARG A 81 16.94 -3.29 17.87
CA ARG A 81 16.23 -2.95 19.11
C ARG A 81 14.94 -3.75 19.25
N LYS A 82 14.21 -3.91 18.14
CA LYS A 82 12.88 -4.52 18.12
C LYS A 82 12.88 -5.85 17.34
N LYS A 83 13.79 -6.77 17.68
CA LYS A 83 14.04 -8.02 16.92
C LYS A 83 12.80 -8.89 16.75
N TYR A 84 11.93 -8.92 17.75
CA TYR A 84 10.69 -9.70 17.70
C TYR A 84 9.75 -9.26 16.56
N LEU A 85 9.84 -7.99 16.12
CA LEU A 85 9.06 -7.45 14.99
C LEU A 85 9.59 -7.88 13.62
N ILE A 86 10.82 -8.40 13.52
CA ILE A 86 11.36 -8.93 12.27
C ILE A 86 10.49 -10.08 11.78
N LEU A 87 10.10 -11.00 12.67
CA LEU A 87 9.22 -12.12 12.33
C LEU A 87 7.84 -11.61 11.85
N TRP A 88 7.29 -10.59 12.51
CA TRP A 88 6.03 -9.97 12.10
C TRP A 88 6.14 -9.32 10.70
N ALA A 89 7.27 -8.66 10.41
CA ALA A 89 7.53 -8.09 9.09
C ALA A 89 7.62 -9.17 8.01
N LEU A 90 8.36 -10.25 8.26
CA LEU A 90 8.46 -11.38 7.34
C LEU A 90 7.09 -12.00 7.08
N LEU A 91 6.31 -12.30 8.13
CA LEU A 91 4.96 -12.85 8.02
C LEU A 91 4.04 -11.94 7.19
N ALA A 92 4.10 -10.62 7.39
CA ALA A 92 3.33 -9.68 6.58
C ALA A 92 3.68 -9.79 5.09
N GLY A 93 4.97 -9.87 4.76
CA GLY A 93 5.44 -10.09 3.39
C GLY A 93 4.96 -11.41 2.80
N MET A 94 4.97 -12.48 3.58
CA MET A 94 4.45 -13.80 3.16
C MET A 94 2.94 -13.75 2.88
N LEU A 95 2.16 -13.15 3.79
CA LEU A 95 0.70 -12.98 3.63
C LEU A 95 0.38 -12.19 2.36
N TRP A 96 1.12 -11.12 2.09
CA TRP A 96 0.96 -10.31 0.89
C TRP A 96 1.21 -11.12 -0.39
N ALA A 97 2.32 -11.88 -0.44
CA ALA A 97 2.70 -12.66 -1.61
C ALA A 97 1.68 -13.77 -1.92
N VAL A 98 1.20 -14.46 -0.88
CA VAL A 98 0.16 -15.49 -1.03
C VAL A 98 -1.16 -14.86 -1.49
N ALA A 99 -1.56 -13.72 -0.93
CA ALA A 99 -2.77 -13.01 -1.34
C ALA A 99 -2.75 -12.63 -2.83
N ASN A 100 -1.64 -12.07 -3.33
CA ASN A 100 -1.48 -11.76 -4.77
C ASN A 100 -1.58 -13.01 -5.65
N THR A 101 -1.12 -14.16 -5.16
CA THR A 101 -1.23 -15.42 -5.90
C THR A 101 -2.66 -15.92 -5.94
N LEU A 102 -3.40 -15.78 -4.83
CA LEU A 102 -4.82 -16.12 -4.78
C LEU A 102 -5.66 -15.24 -5.73
N THR A 103 -5.32 -13.96 -5.92
CA THR A 103 -6.03 -13.12 -6.88
C THR A 103 -5.85 -13.63 -8.31
N VAL A 104 -4.67 -14.14 -8.68
CA VAL A 104 -4.44 -14.77 -9.99
C VAL A 104 -5.38 -15.96 -10.20
N PHE A 105 -5.47 -16.85 -9.21
CA PHE A 105 -6.37 -18.00 -9.29
C PHE A 105 -7.84 -17.59 -9.30
N ALA A 106 -8.22 -16.57 -8.54
CA ALA A 106 -9.57 -16.05 -8.53
C ALA A 106 -9.98 -15.51 -9.90
N ILE A 107 -9.14 -14.68 -10.52
CA ILE A 107 -9.40 -14.14 -11.86
C ILE A 107 -9.53 -15.29 -12.88
N ARG A 108 -8.64 -16.28 -12.81
CA ARG A 108 -8.67 -17.44 -13.71
C ARG A 108 -9.97 -18.23 -13.59
N ASP A 109 -10.46 -18.45 -12.37
CA ASP A 109 -11.55 -19.41 -12.11
C ASP A 109 -12.95 -18.78 -12.10
N VAL A 110 -13.10 -17.49 -11.77
CA VAL A 110 -14.41 -16.79 -11.73
C VAL A 110 -14.45 -15.49 -12.55
N GLY A 111 -13.34 -15.09 -13.16
CA GLY A 111 -13.23 -13.83 -13.88
C GLY A 111 -13.08 -12.62 -12.96
N LEU A 112 -12.68 -11.48 -13.55
CA LEU A 112 -12.48 -10.23 -12.84
C LEU A 112 -13.79 -9.72 -12.20
N THR A 113 -14.93 -9.95 -12.86
CA THR A 113 -16.25 -9.47 -12.40
C THR A 113 -16.64 -10.01 -11.03
N ILE A 114 -16.37 -11.29 -10.75
CA ILE A 114 -16.71 -11.88 -9.45
C ILE A 114 -15.57 -11.69 -8.46
N ALA A 115 -14.32 -11.83 -8.90
CA ALA A 115 -13.19 -11.82 -7.98
C ALA A 115 -12.88 -10.41 -7.42
N PHE A 116 -13.00 -9.38 -8.25
CA PHE A 116 -12.62 -8.01 -7.90
C PHE A 116 -13.42 -7.39 -6.74
N PRO A 117 -14.77 -7.48 -6.71
CA PRO A 117 -15.54 -7.05 -5.54
C PRO A 117 -15.13 -7.76 -4.26
N LEU A 118 -14.86 -9.07 -4.34
CA LEU A 118 -14.61 -9.91 -3.18
C LEU A 118 -13.29 -9.57 -2.50
N TRP A 119 -12.18 -9.43 -3.23
CA TRP A 119 -10.90 -9.10 -2.59
C TRP A 119 -10.77 -7.64 -2.14
N ASN A 120 -11.56 -6.73 -2.70
CA ASN A 120 -11.59 -5.32 -2.27
C ASN A 120 -12.23 -5.12 -0.89
N THR A 121 -12.87 -6.16 -0.33
CA THR A 121 -13.34 -6.15 1.05
C THR A 121 -12.21 -6.21 2.10
N ASN A 122 -10.93 -6.26 1.68
CA ASN A 122 -9.77 -6.34 2.59
C ASN A 122 -9.75 -5.21 3.63
N SER A 123 -10.19 -3.99 3.27
CA SER A 123 -10.27 -2.85 4.19
C SER A 123 -11.28 -3.06 5.32
N LEU A 124 -12.36 -3.83 5.07
CA LEU A 124 -13.35 -4.19 6.09
C LEU A 124 -12.77 -5.23 7.07
N ILE A 125 -12.00 -6.19 6.57
CA ILE A 125 -11.26 -7.14 7.40
C ILE A 125 -10.21 -6.40 8.24
N GLY A 126 -9.48 -5.45 7.65
CA GLY A 126 -8.54 -4.59 8.37
C GLY A 126 -9.23 -3.77 9.47
N LEU A 127 -10.38 -3.17 9.18
CA LEU A 127 -11.20 -2.46 10.16
C LEU A 127 -11.62 -3.37 11.34
N LEU A 128 -12.06 -4.60 11.05
CA LEU A 128 -12.41 -5.59 12.07
C LEU A 128 -11.21 -5.88 12.98
N TRP A 129 -10.02 -6.13 12.40
CA TRP A 129 -8.81 -6.37 13.19
C TRP A 129 -8.34 -5.15 13.98
N GLY A 130 -8.45 -3.95 13.40
CA GLY A 130 -8.21 -2.67 14.07
C GLY A 130 -9.04 -2.56 15.35
N ARG A 131 -10.34 -2.86 15.24
CA ARG A 131 -11.29 -2.81 16.37
C ARG A 131 -11.05 -3.89 17.42
N LEU A 132 -10.77 -5.13 16.99
CA LEU A 132 -10.65 -6.28 17.91
C LEU A 132 -9.32 -6.33 18.65
N LEU A 133 -8.20 -6.07 17.96
CA LEU A 133 -6.86 -6.28 18.52
C LEU A 133 -6.26 -5.00 19.10
N PHE A 134 -6.47 -3.88 18.41
CA PHE A 134 -5.82 -2.60 18.72
C PHE A 134 -6.74 -1.60 19.41
N GLY A 135 -8.00 -1.95 19.61
CA GLY A 135 -8.99 -1.09 20.24
C GLY A 135 -9.30 0.17 19.45
N GLU A 136 -9.04 0.19 18.14
CA GLU A 136 -9.42 1.31 17.28
C GLU A 136 -10.94 1.45 17.26
N LEU A 137 -11.48 2.67 17.30
CA LEU A 137 -12.92 2.93 17.42
C LEU A 137 -13.59 2.41 18.71
N ASN A 138 -12.85 1.86 19.68
CA ASN A 138 -13.38 1.59 21.02
C ASN A 138 -13.73 2.92 21.69
N ASN A 139 -14.93 2.99 22.28
CA ASN A 139 -15.42 4.20 22.96
C ASN A 139 -15.47 5.47 22.08
N ALA A 140 -15.34 5.31 20.76
CA ALA A 140 -15.52 6.39 19.81
C ALA A 140 -16.98 6.87 19.79
N SER A 141 -17.18 8.12 19.37
CA SER A 141 -18.55 8.65 19.21
C SER A 141 -19.30 7.86 18.14
N ARG A 142 -20.62 7.69 18.31
CA ARG A 142 -21.47 7.03 17.29
C ARG A 142 -21.31 7.66 15.91
N SER A 143 -21.13 8.99 15.86
CA SER A 143 -20.86 9.73 14.62
C SER A 143 -19.54 9.29 13.97
N ASN A 144 -18.45 9.13 14.73
CA ASN A 144 -17.18 8.67 14.17
C ASN A 144 -17.24 7.23 13.68
N ILE A 145 -17.86 6.33 14.45
CA ILE A 145 -18.04 4.94 14.03
C ILE A 145 -18.83 4.89 12.72
N LEU A 146 -19.92 5.65 12.63
CA LEU A 146 -20.73 5.73 11.42
C LEU A 146 -19.92 6.26 10.23
N LYS A 147 -19.17 7.36 10.41
CA LYS A 147 -18.32 7.93 9.36
C LYS A 147 -17.29 6.92 8.83
N VAL A 148 -16.63 6.18 9.73
CA VAL A 148 -15.59 5.22 9.31
C VAL A 148 -16.20 3.99 8.64
N VAL A 149 -17.26 3.41 9.21
CA VAL A 149 -17.92 2.22 8.65
C VAL A 149 -18.58 2.54 7.31
N VAL A 150 -19.41 3.59 7.26
CA VAL A 150 -20.08 4.03 6.03
C VAL A 150 -19.06 4.48 4.99
N GLY A 151 -18.03 5.22 5.41
CA GLY A 151 -16.95 5.64 4.52
C GLY A 151 -16.19 4.46 3.92
N THR A 152 -15.89 3.43 4.73
CA THR A 152 -15.20 2.22 4.25
C THR A 152 -16.08 1.44 3.28
N ILE A 153 -17.37 1.26 3.59
CA ILE A 153 -18.33 0.59 2.70
C ILE A 153 -18.50 1.37 1.39
N ALA A 154 -18.54 2.71 1.46
CA ALA A 154 -18.60 3.58 0.29
C ALA A 154 -17.36 3.40 -0.60
N ILE A 155 -16.16 3.40 -0.02
CA ILE A 155 -14.90 3.18 -0.75
C ILE A 155 -14.86 1.80 -1.41
N VAL A 156 -15.25 0.74 -0.69
CA VAL A 156 -15.27 -0.63 -1.25
C VAL A 156 -16.31 -0.77 -2.38
N SER A 157 -17.50 -0.20 -2.19
CA SER A 157 -18.56 -0.19 -3.21
C SER A 157 -18.15 0.63 -4.43
N ALA A 158 -17.51 1.79 -4.21
CA ALA A 158 -17.00 2.64 -5.29
C ALA A 158 -15.87 1.95 -6.05
N ALA A 159 -14.89 1.38 -5.35
CA ALA A 159 -13.81 0.59 -5.95
C ALA A 159 -14.40 -0.48 -6.88
N THR A 160 -15.35 -1.27 -6.37
CA THR A 160 -16.08 -2.29 -7.11
C THR A 160 -16.75 -1.73 -8.37
N LEU A 161 -17.50 -0.62 -8.24
CA LEU A 161 -18.21 0.01 -9.36
C LEU A 161 -17.26 0.55 -10.43
N LEU A 162 -16.17 1.19 -10.01
CA LEU A 162 -15.12 1.70 -10.91
C LEU A 162 -14.40 0.56 -11.63
N GLY A 163 -14.07 -0.51 -10.91
CA GLY A 163 -13.48 -1.72 -11.51
C GLY A 163 -14.38 -2.31 -12.60
N PHE A 164 -15.69 -2.39 -12.36
CA PHE A 164 -16.65 -2.87 -13.37
C PHE A 164 -16.71 -1.98 -14.61
N SER A 165 -16.54 -0.66 -14.45
CA SER A 165 -16.62 0.27 -15.58
C SER A 165 -15.52 0.05 -16.63
N THR A 166 -14.39 -0.53 -16.21
CA THR A 166 -13.23 -0.82 -17.07
C THR A 166 -13.21 -2.25 -17.62
N MET A 167 -14.18 -3.11 -17.25
CA MET A 167 -14.21 -4.49 -17.70
C MET A 167 -14.88 -4.61 -19.08
N HIS A 168 -14.26 -5.39 -19.97
CA HIS A 168 -14.89 -5.93 -21.15
C HIS A 168 -15.35 -7.36 -20.80
N ALA A 169 -16.55 -7.75 -21.23
CA ALA A 169 -17.19 -8.98 -20.77
C ALA A 169 -16.44 -10.24 -21.28
N ASP A 170 -15.56 -10.80 -20.47
CA ASP A 170 -15.00 -12.13 -20.69
C ASP A 170 -15.88 -13.19 -20.02
N GLY A 171 -16.29 -14.19 -20.80
CA GLY A 171 -17.20 -15.26 -20.38
C GLY A 171 -16.60 -16.16 -19.29
N GLY A 172 -17.14 -16.07 -18.08
CA GLY A 172 -16.74 -16.90 -16.94
C GLY A 172 -17.04 -18.39 -17.17
N HIS A 173 -16.05 -19.24 -16.91
CA HIS A 173 -16.19 -20.70 -16.98
C HIS A 173 -16.81 -21.23 -15.67
N SER A 174 -18.00 -21.83 -15.74
CA SER A 174 -18.81 -22.22 -14.57
C SER A 174 -18.24 -23.36 -13.71
N HIS A 175 -17.27 -24.12 -14.21
CA HIS A 175 -16.87 -25.40 -13.59
C HIS A 175 -15.96 -25.29 -12.36
N ARG A 176 -15.42 -24.10 -12.05
CA ARG A 176 -14.53 -23.85 -10.88
C ARG A 176 -14.95 -22.65 -10.03
N ALA A 177 -16.20 -22.23 -10.13
CA ALA A 177 -16.66 -20.98 -9.52
C ALA A 177 -16.43 -20.91 -7.99
N VAL A 178 -16.66 -22.02 -7.28
CA VAL A 178 -16.43 -22.10 -5.83
C VAL A 178 -14.95 -21.86 -5.48
N GLN A 179 -14.03 -22.44 -6.23
CA GLN A 179 -12.59 -22.28 -5.98
C GLN A 179 -12.14 -20.84 -6.21
N GLY A 180 -12.63 -20.19 -7.28
CA GLY A 180 -12.32 -18.80 -7.55
C GLY A 180 -12.89 -17.83 -6.50
N ILE A 181 -14.11 -18.07 -6.01
CA ILE A 181 -14.71 -17.29 -4.91
C ILE A 181 -13.89 -17.46 -3.63
N LEU A 182 -13.55 -18.69 -3.27
CA LEU A 182 -12.73 -18.99 -2.09
C LEU A 182 -11.34 -18.34 -2.20
N ALA A 183 -10.74 -18.34 -3.38
CA ALA A 183 -9.47 -17.67 -3.63
C ALA A 183 -9.59 -16.15 -3.46
N ALA A 184 -10.64 -15.51 -3.99
CA ALA A 184 -10.85 -14.06 -3.83
C ALA A 184 -11.09 -13.66 -2.37
N LEU A 185 -11.91 -14.43 -1.64
CA LEU A 185 -12.14 -14.22 -0.21
C LEU A 185 -10.87 -14.49 0.62
N GLY A 186 -10.10 -15.51 0.25
CA GLY A 186 -8.80 -15.80 0.85
C GLY A 186 -7.81 -14.65 0.64
N ALA A 187 -7.73 -14.09 -0.57
CA ALA A 187 -6.91 -12.91 -0.84
C ALA A 187 -7.34 -11.71 0.02
N SER A 188 -8.65 -11.44 0.11
CA SER A 188 -9.22 -10.41 0.98
C SER A 188 -8.78 -10.58 2.44
N LEU A 189 -8.94 -11.80 2.95
CA LEU A 189 -8.63 -12.13 4.33
C LEU A 189 -7.13 -11.98 4.62
N LEU A 190 -6.26 -12.48 3.75
CA LEU A 190 -4.81 -12.40 3.93
C LEU A 190 -4.31 -10.94 3.85
N TRP A 191 -4.77 -10.15 2.89
CA TRP A 191 -4.43 -8.72 2.83
C TRP A 191 -4.96 -7.94 4.02
N GLY A 192 -6.20 -8.20 4.45
CA GLY A 192 -6.77 -7.57 5.65
C GLY A 192 -6.01 -7.95 6.92
N THR A 193 -5.55 -9.21 7.02
CA THR A 193 -4.79 -9.74 8.15
C THR A 193 -3.34 -9.23 8.16
N MET A 194 -2.74 -8.97 7.00
CA MET A 194 -1.40 -8.39 6.86
C MET A 194 -1.27 -7.05 7.62
N TYR A 195 -2.36 -6.29 7.77
CA TYR A 195 -2.34 -5.03 8.51
C TYR A 195 -2.16 -5.19 10.02
N ILE A 196 -2.35 -6.40 10.58
CA ILE A 196 -2.07 -6.69 12.00
C ILE A 196 -0.58 -6.49 12.31
N PRO A 197 0.36 -7.17 11.63
CA PRO A 197 1.79 -6.91 11.76
C PRO A 197 2.17 -5.42 11.64
N TYR A 198 1.55 -4.69 10.71
CA TYR A 198 1.83 -3.27 10.47
C TYR A 198 1.54 -2.46 11.72
N ARG A 199 0.29 -2.58 12.21
CA ARG A 199 -0.16 -1.81 13.36
C ARG A 199 0.60 -2.21 14.61
N LYS A 200 0.86 -3.50 14.79
CA LYS A 200 1.67 -4.03 15.89
C LYS A 200 3.08 -3.42 15.92
N ALA A 201 3.73 -3.32 14.76
CA ALA A 201 5.05 -2.70 14.67
C ALA A 201 5.02 -1.22 15.05
N TYR A 202 4.00 -0.48 14.60
CA TYR A 202 3.92 0.96 14.83
C TYR A 202 3.59 1.32 16.28
N ILE A 203 2.67 0.59 16.93
CA ILE A 203 2.39 0.80 18.36
C ILE A 203 3.53 0.32 19.25
N SER A 204 4.46 -0.48 18.73
CA SER A 204 5.73 -0.83 19.39
C SER A 204 6.86 0.18 19.09
N GLY A 205 6.55 1.31 18.43
CA GLY A 205 7.51 2.37 18.10
C GLY A 205 8.41 2.06 16.90
N MET A 206 8.20 0.98 16.15
CA MET A 206 9.03 0.73 14.96
C MET A 206 8.73 1.74 13.86
N ASN A 207 9.79 2.24 13.21
CA ASN A 207 9.60 3.15 12.09
C ASN A 207 9.07 2.39 10.85
N PRO A 208 8.07 2.93 10.13
CA PRO A 208 7.54 2.33 8.91
C PRO A 208 8.62 1.99 7.88
N LEU A 209 9.62 2.85 7.70
CA LEU A 209 10.72 2.65 6.76
C LEU A 209 11.61 1.46 7.16
N SER A 210 11.80 1.20 8.46
CA SER A 210 12.54 0.04 8.93
C SER A 210 11.72 -1.24 8.74
N PHE A 211 10.43 -1.20 9.10
CA PHE A 211 9.53 -2.36 9.00
C PHE A 211 9.45 -2.89 7.56
N VAL A 212 9.27 -2.00 6.56
CA VAL A 212 9.17 -2.41 5.15
C VAL A 212 10.46 -3.01 4.59
N THR A 213 11.63 -2.69 5.16
CA THR A 213 12.90 -3.31 4.73
C THR A 213 13.01 -4.78 5.14
N ALA A 214 12.43 -5.16 6.28
CA ALA A 214 12.36 -6.56 6.69
C ALA A 214 11.22 -7.29 5.95
N PHE A 215 10.09 -6.61 5.73
CA PHE A 215 8.93 -7.12 4.98
C PHE A 215 9.31 -7.73 3.63
N THR A 216 10.21 -7.06 2.89
CA THR A 216 10.55 -7.44 1.52
C THR A 216 11.21 -8.82 1.42
N PHE A 217 11.86 -9.31 2.48
CA PHE A 217 12.44 -10.65 2.48
C PHE A 217 11.35 -11.73 2.54
N GLY A 218 10.29 -11.51 3.33
CA GLY A 218 9.16 -12.42 3.38
C GLY A 218 8.39 -12.44 2.05
N GLU A 219 8.22 -11.27 1.45
CA GLU A 219 7.60 -11.13 0.13
C GLU A 219 8.42 -11.79 -0.98
N LEU A 220 9.69 -11.39 -1.17
CA LEU A 220 10.56 -11.92 -2.22
C LEU A 220 10.80 -13.42 -2.05
N GLY A 221 11.06 -13.88 -0.82
CA GLY A 221 11.25 -15.30 -0.53
C GLY A 221 10.02 -16.13 -0.86
N THR A 222 8.82 -15.62 -0.55
CA THR A 222 7.57 -16.33 -0.85
C THR A 222 7.28 -16.34 -2.35
N VAL A 223 7.40 -15.20 -3.04
CA VAL A 223 7.17 -15.14 -4.50
C VAL A 223 8.18 -16.00 -5.24
N PHE A 224 9.44 -16.01 -4.82
CA PHE A 224 10.45 -16.89 -5.38
C PHE A 224 10.08 -18.37 -5.18
N ALA A 225 9.66 -18.77 -3.98
CA ALA A 225 9.20 -20.14 -3.71
C ALA A 225 7.98 -20.53 -4.57
N LEU A 226 7.04 -19.60 -4.77
CA LEU A 226 5.85 -19.82 -5.58
C LEU A 226 6.18 -19.96 -7.07
N VAL A 227 7.05 -19.10 -7.61
CA VAL A 227 7.57 -19.25 -8.99
C VAL A 227 8.30 -20.58 -9.12
N TRP A 228 9.09 -20.95 -8.11
CA TRP A 228 9.85 -22.20 -8.15
C TRP A 228 8.93 -23.42 -8.23
N TYR A 229 7.85 -23.43 -7.45
CA TYR A 229 6.92 -24.55 -7.37
C TYR A 229 5.90 -24.60 -8.50
N PHE A 230 5.32 -23.44 -8.89
CA PHE A 230 4.20 -23.37 -9.84
C PHE A 230 4.60 -23.01 -11.27
N ASP A 231 5.75 -22.38 -11.51
CA ASP A 231 6.16 -21.87 -12.84
C ASP A 231 7.39 -22.61 -13.41
N GLY A 232 7.70 -23.80 -12.88
CA GLY A 232 8.73 -24.69 -13.43
C GLY A 232 10.17 -24.41 -12.96
N GLY A 233 10.36 -23.64 -11.89
CA GLY A 233 11.65 -23.49 -11.24
C GLY A 233 12.71 -22.85 -12.13
N ALA A 234 13.89 -23.47 -12.16
CA ALA A 234 15.00 -23.03 -12.99
C ALA A 234 14.67 -23.00 -14.50
N LYS A 235 13.59 -23.66 -14.96
CA LYS A 235 13.17 -23.65 -16.37
C LYS A 235 12.08 -22.62 -16.68
N ALA A 236 11.73 -21.75 -15.72
CA ALA A 236 10.65 -20.79 -15.91
C ALA A 236 10.92 -19.91 -17.15
N PRO A 237 9.88 -19.64 -17.98
CA PRO A 237 10.03 -18.90 -19.23
C PRO A 237 10.67 -17.52 -19.08
N ILE A 238 10.51 -16.90 -17.90
CA ILE A 238 11.12 -15.62 -17.56
C ILE A 238 12.65 -15.62 -17.63
N PHE A 239 13.30 -16.75 -17.36
CA PHE A 239 14.76 -16.88 -17.35
C PHE A 239 15.35 -17.22 -18.73
N HIS A 240 14.53 -17.68 -19.69
CA HIS A 240 15.01 -18.30 -20.93
C HIS A 240 14.47 -17.66 -22.22
N LYS A 241 13.41 -16.85 -22.15
CA LYS A 241 12.78 -16.31 -23.36
C LYS A 241 13.44 -14.98 -23.77
N GLU A 242 14.36 -15.08 -24.73
CA GLU A 242 14.94 -13.92 -25.44
C GLU A 242 13.82 -13.17 -26.15
N GLY A 243 13.48 -11.98 -25.64
CA GLY A 243 12.37 -11.18 -26.16
C GLY A 243 11.55 -10.50 -25.06
N LEU A 244 11.65 -10.93 -23.80
CA LEU A 244 10.91 -10.30 -22.69
C LEU A 244 11.64 -9.11 -22.05
N SER A 245 12.92 -8.93 -22.35
CA SER A 245 13.80 -7.93 -21.71
C SER A 245 13.29 -6.49 -21.83
N HIS A 246 12.62 -6.16 -22.93
CA HIS A 246 12.06 -4.83 -23.17
C HIS A 246 10.84 -4.50 -22.29
N LEU A 247 10.17 -5.51 -21.72
CA LEU A 247 9.01 -5.36 -20.83
C LEU A 247 9.41 -5.30 -19.35
N LEU A 248 10.57 -5.85 -19.00
CA LEU A 248 11.04 -5.95 -17.61
C LEU A 248 11.15 -4.59 -16.93
N PHE A 249 11.60 -3.56 -17.67
CA PHE A 249 11.70 -2.21 -17.15
C PHE A 249 10.36 -1.68 -16.63
N TRP A 250 9.27 -1.90 -17.38
CA TRP A 250 7.94 -1.40 -17.02
C TRP A 250 7.37 -2.11 -15.79
N LEU A 251 7.51 -3.43 -15.70
CA LEU A 251 7.11 -4.18 -14.50
C LEU A 251 7.93 -3.78 -13.27
N PHE A 252 9.24 -3.63 -13.44
CA PHE A 252 10.14 -3.19 -12.38
C PHE A 252 9.78 -1.77 -11.91
N LEU A 253 9.51 -0.86 -12.84
CA LEU A 253 9.07 0.50 -12.54
C LEU A 253 7.72 0.52 -11.81
N GLY A 254 6.75 -0.29 -12.24
CA GLY A 254 5.46 -0.43 -11.57
C GLY A 254 5.62 -0.86 -10.11
N GLY A 255 6.45 -1.87 -9.85
CA GLY A 255 6.79 -2.29 -8.49
C GLY A 255 7.50 -1.21 -7.67
N PHE A 256 8.40 -0.45 -8.29
CA PHE A 256 9.08 0.65 -7.61
C PHE A 256 8.11 1.77 -7.20
N VAL A 257 7.23 2.19 -8.11
CA VAL A 257 6.20 3.22 -7.89
C VAL A 257 5.22 2.77 -6.81
N TRP A 258 4.83 1.49 -6.82
CA TRP A 258 3.97 0.90 -5.79
C TRP A 258 4.54 1.13 -4.39
N VAL A 259 5.83 0.91 -4.17
CA VAL A 259 6.44 1.03 -2.84
C VAL A 259 6.38 2.44 -2.29
N ILE A 260 6.46 3.47 -3.14
CA ILE A 260 6.28 4.85 -2.67
C ILE A 260 4.87 5.02 -2.09
N GLY A 261 3.86 4.48 -2.77
CA GLY A 261 2.49 4.45 -2.28
C GLY A 261 2.33 3.62 -1.01
N ASP A 262 2.94 2.43 -0.95
CA ASP A 262 2.95 1.56 0.22
C ASP A 262 3.59 2.25 1.43
N ILE A 263 4.71 2.95 1.27
CA ILE A 263 5.35 3.72 2.36
C ILE A 263 4.37 4.77 2.92
N PHE A 264 3.69 5.52 2.04
CA PHE A 264 2.68 6.48 2.48
C PHE A 264 1.48 5.79 3.16
N GLN A 265 1.04 4.63 2.66
CA GLN A 265 -0.01 3.84 3.30
C GLN A 265 0.42 3.42 4.71
N GLN A 266 1.66 3.00 4.89
CA GLN A 266 2.22 2.61 6.18
C GLN A 266 2.24 3.79 7.17
N PHE A 267 2.61 4.99 6.73
CA PHE A 267 2.49 6.19 7.55
C PHE A 267 1.02 6.56 7.85
N ALA A 268 0.12 6.37 6.90
CA ALA A 268 -1.31 6.57 7.12
C ALA A 268 -1.84 5.62 8.21
N THR A 269 -1.47 4.33 8.16
CA THR A 269 -1.79 3.34 9.19
C THR A 269 -1.11 3.64 10.53
N LYS A 270 0.13 4.15 10.51
CA LYS A 270 0.81 4.61 11.73
C LYS A 270 0.01 5.70 12.42
N TYR A 271 -0.42 6.74 11.71
CA TYR A 271 -1.05 7.90 12.36
C TYR A 271 -2.57 7.81 12.54
N LEU A 272 -3.29 7.18 11.59
CA LEU A 272 -4.75 7.07 11.63
C LEU A 272 -5.27 5.72 12.17
N GLY A 273 -4.40 4.72 12.25
CA GLY A 273 -4.79 3.33 12.49
C GLY A 273 -5.23 2.60 11.22
N ILE A 274 -5.46 1.30 11.34
CA ILE A 274 -5.88 0.43 10.23
C ILE A 274 -7.25 0.88 9.70
N GLY A 275 -8.19 1.16 10.61
CA GLY A 275 -9.59 1.43 10.26
C GLY A 275 -9.82 2.70 9.43
N ARG A 276 -8.86 3.63 9.40
CA ARG A 276 -8.94 4.87 8.63
C ARG A 276 -7.87 4.98 7.54
N GLY A 277 -6.64 4.55 7.84
CA GLY A 277 -5.52 4.67 6.92
C GLY A 277 -5.68 3.80 5.67
N ILE A 278 -6.08 2.53 5.84
CA ILE A 278 -6.21 1.58 4.73
C ILE A 278 -7.36 1.94 3.78
N PRO A 279 -8.57 2.28 4.26
CA PRO A 279 -9.62 2.73 3.36
C PRO A 279 -9.21 3.97 2.55
N LEU A 280 -8.48 4.93 3.14
CA LEU A 280 -8.00 6.11 2.40
C LEU A 280 -7.01 5.76 1.28
N SER A 281 -6.10 4.80 1.50
CA SER A 281 -5.19 4.33 0.44
C SER A 281 -5.92 3.56 -0.67
N ASN A 282 -7.06 2.94 -0.37
CA ASN A 282 -7.91 2.26 -1.36
C ASN A 282 -8.66 3.23 -2.30
N THR A 283 -8.45 4.54 -2.17
CA THR A 283 -8.77 5.50 -3.23
C THR A 283 -7.90 5.32 -4.49
N ASN A 284 -6.89 4.43 -4.43
CA ASN A 284 -6.06 4.05 -5.58
C ASN A 284 -6.86 3.67 -6.84
N GLN A 285 -8.02 3.04 -6.71
CA GLN A 285 -8.86 2.64 -7.84
C GLN A 285 -9.33 3.84 -8.67
N LEU A 286 -9.58 4.98 -8.02
CA LEU A 286 -9.92 6.23 -8.72
C LEU A 286 -8.75 6.73 -9.58
N TRP A 287 -7.53 6.60 -9.05
CA TRP A 287 -6.31 7.03 -9.74
C TRP A 287 -5.89 6.06 -10.84
N GLY A 288 -5.98 4.75 -10.62
CA GLY A 288 -5.77 3.72 -11.64
C GLY A 288 -6.74 3.89 -12.81
N LEU A 289 -8.01 4.17 -12.52
CA LEU A 289 -9.00 4.55 -13.52
C LEU A 289 -8.63 5.82 -14.27
N ALA A 290 -8.15 6.86 -13.57
CA ALA A 290 -7.73 8.10 -14.24
C ALA A 290 -6.59 7.84 -15.24
N TRP A 291 -5.62 6.98 -14.89
CA TRP A 291 -4.59 6.53 -15.82
C TRP A 291 -5.19 5.74 -17.00
N GLY A 292 -6.04 4.75 -16.74
CA GLY A 292 -6.74 3.97 -17.78
C GLY A 292 -7.53 4.83 -18.76
N ALA A 293 -8.37 5.71 -18.23
CA ALA A 293 -9.30 6.52 -19.00
C ALA A 293 -8.61 7.67 -19.75
N LEU A 294 -7.74 8.43 -19.07
CA LEU A 294 -7.20 9.68 -19.60
C LEU A 294 -5.91 9.47 -20.41
N VAL A 295 -5.06 8.52 -20.00
CA VAL A 295 -3.78 8.27 -20.67
C VAL A 295 -3.90 7.21 -21.74
N PHE A 296 -4.54 6.08 -21.43
CA PHE A 296 -4.68 4.95 -22.36
C PHE A 296 -5.98 4.99 -23.19
N GLY A 297 -6.90 5.92 -22.89
CA GLY A 297 -8.13 6.09 -23.66
C GLY A 297 -9.11 4.92 -23.52
N GLU A 298 -9.02 4.11 -22.46
CA GLU A 298 -9.83 2.89 -22.27
C GLU A 298 -11.34 3.17 -22.25
N LEU A 299 -11.74 4.40 -21.94
CA LEU A 299 -13.13 4.83 -21.91
C LEU A 299 -13.55 5.68 -23.11
N ALA A 300 -12.72 5.80 -24.16
CA ALA A 300 -13.05 6.60 -25.34
C ALA A 300 -14.35 6.13 -26.02
N ASN A 301 -14.56 4.81 -26.06
CA ASN A 301 -15.76 4.16 -26.61
C ASN A 301 -16.73 3.68 -25.51
N ALA A 302 -16.59 4.17 -24.28
CA ALA A 302 -17.42 3.73 -23.16
C ALA A 302 -18.90 4.02 -23.39
N THR A 303 -19.73 3.02 -23.12
CA THR A 303 -21.20 3.13 -23.14
C THR A 303 -21.70 4.15 -22.12
N SER A 304 -22.91 4.66 -22.32
CA SER A 304 -23.55 5.58 -21.35
C SER A 304 -23.63 4.96 -19.95
N GLY A 305 -23.84 3.65 -19.85
CA GLY A 305 -23.81 2.91 -18.58
C GLY A 305 -22.45 2.97 -17.89
N GLN A 306 -21.37 2.65 -18.61
CA GLN A 306 -20.01 2.72 -18.06
C GLN A 306 -19.65 4.14 -17.62
N ARG A 307 -20.04 5.18 -18.37
CA ARG A 307 -19.82 6.58 -17.97
C ARG A 307 -20.55 6.92 -16.67
N VAL A 308 -21.79 6.49 -16.51
CA VAL A 308 -22.55 6.68 -15.26
C VAL A 308 -21.88 5.95 -14.10
N MET A 309 -21.38 4.73 -14.31
CA MET A 309 -20.65 3.97 -13.28
C MET A 309 -19.36 4.67 -12.85
N VAL A 310 -18.60 5.24 -13.80
CA VAL A 310 -17.40 6.03 -13.51
C VAL A 310 -17.73 7.26 -12.68
N ILE A 311 -18.71 8.05 -13.10
CA ILE A 311 -19.10 9.28 -12.39
C ILE A 311 -19.62 8.94 -10.99
N THR A 312 -20.56 8.01 -10.90
CA THR A 312 -21.19 7.59 -9.64
C THR A 312 -20.16 6.99 -8.70
N GLY A 313 -19.31 6.09 -9.19
CA GLY A 313 -18.25 5.46 -8.38
C GLY A 313 -17.24 6.49 -7.89
N SER A 314 -16.84 7.45 -8.72
CA SER A 314 -15.91 8.51 -8.34
C SER A 314 -16.51 9.40 -7.24
N LEU A 315 -17.78 9.79 -7.36
CA LEU A 315 -18.47 10.59 -6.34
C LEU A 315 -18.62 9.84 -5.02
N ILE A 316 -18.98 8.56 -5.06
CA ILE A 316 -19.07 7.70 -3.86
C ILE A 316 -17.68 7.55 -3.22
N MET A 317 -16.62 7.34 -4.00
CA MET A 317 -15.24 7.23 -3.51
C MET A 317 -14.81 8.52 -2.78
N ILE A 318 -15.04 9.68 -3.40
CA ILE A 318 -14.71 10.98 -2.82
C ILE A 318 -15.51 11.22 -1.53
N GLY A 319 -16.82 10.93 -1.54
CA GLY A 319 -17.66 11.03 -0.35
C GLY A 319 -17.19 10.12 0.78
N GLY A 320 -16.81 8.88 0.47
CA GLY A 320 -16.24 7.94 1.43
C GLY A 320 -14.90 8.42 2.01
N ALA A 321 -14.01 8.93 1.16
CA ALA A 321 -12.73 9.50 1.58
C ALA A 321 -12.89 10.72 2.49
N ILE A 322 -13.86 11.62 2.18
CA ILE A 322 -14.21 12.78 3.02
C ILE A 322 -14.78 12.31 4.36
N ALA A 323 -15.68 11.31 4.36
CA ALA A 323 -16.25 10.77 5.58
C ALA A 323 -15.16 10.25 6.53
N ILE A 324 -14.21 9.46 6.02
CA ILE A 324 -13.10 8.91 6.80
C ILE A 324 -12.12 10.02 7.24
N SER A 325 -11.77 10.94 6.35
CA SER A 325 -10.87 12.06 6.67
C SER A 325 -11.44 12.97 7.76
N SER A 326 -12.77 13.13 7.82
CA SER A 326 -13.46 13.92 8.83
C SER A 326 -13.72 13.18 10.15
N ALA A 327 -13.36 11.89 10.25
CA ALA A 327 -13.58 11.07 11.42
C ALA A 327 -12.41 11.17 12.42
N VAL A 328 -12.08 12.38 12.85
CA VAL A 328 -10.98 12.66 13.80
C VAL A 328 -11.20 11.88 15.10
N ALA A 329 -10.18 11.13 15.55
CA ALA A 329 -10.25 10.35 16.77
C ALA A 329 -10.62 11.24 17.98
N THR A 330 -11.55 10.77 18.82
CA THR A 330 -11.93 11.51 20.03
C THR A 330 -10.98 11.16 21.18
N GLN A 331 -10.96 11.99 22.23
CA GLN A 331 -10.15 11.72 23.43
C GLN A 331 -10.40 10.33 24.04
N ARG A 332 -11.64 9.81 23.96
CA ARG A 332 -11.99 8.47 24.43
C ARG A 332 -11.34 7.35 23.62
N GLU A 333 -11.21 7.57 22.31
CA GLU A 333 -10.53 6.64 21.42
C GLU A 333 -9.01 6.67 21.65
N HIS A 334 -8.44 7.84 21.93
CA HIS A 334 -7.03 7.95 22.32
C HIS A 334 -6.70 7.16 23.59
N ILE A 335 -7.59 7.15 24.58
CA ILE A 335 -7.40 6.34 25.81
C ILE A 335 -7.33 4.85 25.44
N SER A 336 -8.29 4.33 24.67
CA SER A 336 -8.26 2.91 24.27
C SER A 336 -7.04 2.56 23.40
N MET A 337 -6.56 3.52 22.60
CA MET A 337 -5.33 3.34 21.82
C MET A 337 -4.09 3.30 22.72
N ASN A 338 -4.03 4.17 23.74
CA ASN A 338 -2.95 4.18 24.71
C ASN A 338 -2.93 2.88 25.53
N ASP A 339 -4.09 2.31 25.87
CA ASP A 339 -4.17 1.01 26.53
C ASP A 339 -3.60 -0.11 25.64
N ALA A 340 -3.85 -0.05 24.32
CA ALA A 340 -3.27 -1.01 23.38
C ALA A 340 -1.74 -0.86 23.26
N LEU A 341 -1.24 0.37 23.29
CA LEU A 341 0.19 0.68 23.29
C LEU A 341 0.86 0.20 24.59
N GLN A 342 0.25 0.47 25.75
CA GLN A 342 0.73 0.01 27.05
C GLN A 342 0.79 -1.52 27.10
N ARG A 343 -0.25 -2.23 26.65
CA ARG A 343 -0.24 -3.70 26.58
C ARG A 343 0.92 -4.27 25.77
N GLU A 344 1.32 -3.60 24.69
CA GLU A 344 2.46 -4.01 23.90
C GLU A 344 3.79 -3.65 24.57
N CYS A 345 3.87 -2.49 25.24
CA CYS A 345 5.04 -2.13 26.03
C CYS A 345 5.26 -3.14 27.17
N ASP A 346 4.22 -3.51 27.90
CA ASP A 346 4.29 -4.50 28.99
C ASP A 346 4.68 -5.89 28.46
N ARG A 347 4.19 -6.26 27.26
CA ARG A 347 4.47 -7.57 26.65
C ARG A 347 5.92 -7.73 26.21
N TYR A 348 6.56 -6.65 25.79
CA TYR A 348 7.92 -6.67 25.22
C TYR A 348 8.94 -5.90 26.06
N ASP A 349 8.58 -5.49 27.27
CA ASP A 349 9.42 -4.71 28.19
C ASP A 349 9.98 -3.43 27.54
N LEU A 350 9.10 -2.66 26.91
CA LEU A 350 9.45 -1.40 26.24
C LEU A 350 9.18 -0.19 27.14
N ASP A 351 10.04 0.82 27.07
CA ASP A 351 9.75 2.13 27.67
C ASP A 351 8.65 2.84 26.88
N ILE A 352 7.48 3.00 27.50
CA ILE A 352 6.33 3.70 26.91
C ILE A 352 6.67 5.13 26.48
N SER A 353 7.56 5.81 27.21
CA SER A 353 7.96 7.18 26.90
C SER A 353 8.78 7.24 25.61
N GLU A 354 9.66 6.25 25.40
CA GLU A 354 10.40 6.10 24.14
C GLU A 354 9.46 5.74 22.99
N VAL A 355 8.54 4.79 23.20
CA VAL A 355 7.57 4.37 22.18
C VAL A 355 6.65 5.51 21.75
N LEU A 356 6.16 6.33 22.69
CA LEU A 356 5.33 7.50 22.36
C LEU A 356 6.11 8.55 21.56
N ARG A 357 7.39 8.79 21.89
CA ARG A 357 8.27 9.68 21.10
C ARG A 357 8.49 9.14 19.68
N ASP A 358 8.80 7.85 19.56
CA ASP A 358 8.99 7.15 18.27
C ASP A 358 7.70 7.15 17.44
N TYR A 359 6.53 7.11 18.10
CA TYR A 359 5.23 7.15 17.45
C TYR A 359 4.91 8.56 16.92
N ALA A 360 5.07 9.59 17.75
CA ALA A 360 4.78 10.98 17.39
C ALA A 360 5.71 11.51 16.30
N THR A 361 7.00 11.18 16.37
CA THR A 361 8.00 11.67 15.42
C THR A 361 8.24 10.65 14.29
N PRO A 362 8.20 11.07 13.02
CA PRO A 362 8.83 10.32 11.96
C PRO A 362 10.34 10.57 12.09
N GLU A 363 11.04 9.86 12.97
CA GLU A 363 12.49 10.03 13.11
C GLU A 363 13.19 9.78 11.76
N ILE A 364 13.56 10.88 11.09
CA ILE A 364 14.52 10.92 10.00
C ILE A 364 15.75 11.62 10.59
N ASP A 365 16.42 10.93 11.51
CA ASP A 365 17.66 11.44 12.09
C ASP A 365 18.75 11.48 11.00
N ARG A 366 19.16 12.69 10.63
CA ARG A 366 20.21 12.96 9.64
C ARG A 366 21.58 13.22 10.28
N THR A 367 21.66 13.17 11.61
CA THR A 367 22.90 13.47 12.33
C THR A 367 23.91 12.33 12.27
N THR A 368 23.45 11.10 12.01
CA THR A 368 24.35 9.96 11.81
C THR A 368 24.99 10.01 10.41
N PRO A 369 26.33 9.99 10.28
CA PRO A 369 27.00 10.01 8.99
C PRO A 369 26.66 8.76 8.17
N ARG A 370 26.41 8.97 6.87
CA ARG A 370 26.11 7.87 5.92
C ARG A 370 27.32 7.00 5.70
N LYS A 371 27.09 5.71 5.59
CA LYS A 371 28.16 4.73 5.33
C LYS A 371 28.36 4.58 3.83
N TRP A 372 29.56 4.19 3.41
CA TRP A 372 29.89 4.09 1.98
C TRP A 372 28.96 3.10 1.23
N TRP A 373 28.52 2.04 1.91
CA TRP A 373 27.59 1.07 1.34
C TRP A 373 26.16 1.60 1.15
N ASP A 374 25.75 2.66 1.86
CA ASP A 374 24.47 3.32 1.59
C ASP A 374 24.46 3.86 0.14
N TYR A 375 25.59 4.46 -0.28
CA TYR A 375 25.78 4.93 -1.65
C TYR A 375 25.91 3.77 -2.64
N ALA A 376 26.56 2.66 -2.25
CA ALA A 376 26.65 1.47 -3.09
C ALA A 376 25.28 0.85 -3.38
N ILE A 377 24.38 0.77 -2.38
CA ILE A 377 23.00 0.28 -2.55
C ILE A 377 22.22 1.16 -3.54
N ILE A 378 22.33 2.48 -3.37
CA ILE A 378 21.66 3.45 -4.27
C ILE A 378 22.23 3.32 -5.69
N ALA A 379 23.56 3.28 -5.84
CA ALA A 379 24.22 3.14 -7.12
C ALA A 379 23.86 1.82 -7.82
N ALA A 380 23.77 0.71 -7.08
CA ALA A 380 23.36 -0.58 -7.61
C ALA A 380 21.93 -0.53 -8.18
N ALA A 381 20.99 0.06 -7.44
CA ALA A 381 19.62 0.19 -7.92
C ALA A 381 19.49 1.12 -9.14
N VAL A 382 20.22 2.24 -9.15
CA VAL A 382 20.32 3.12 -10.34
C VAL A 382 20.91 2.35 -11.52
N GLY A 383 21.96 1.55 -11.29
CA GLY A 383 22.56 0.68 -12.31
C GLY A 383 21.56 -0.31 -12.90
N VAL A 384 20.71 -0.93 -12.08
CA VAL A 384 19.62 -1.81 -12.55
C VAL A 384 18.61 -1.04 -13.40
N PHE A 385 18.20 0.16 -12.98
CA PHE A 385 17.31 1.01 -13.78
C PHE A 385 17.91 1.39 -15.13
N VAL A 386 19.19 1.79 -15.15
CA VAL A 386 19.90 2.14 -16.40
C VAL A 386 20.02 0.92 -17.31
N TYR A 387 20.39 -0.24 -16.75
CA TYR A 387 20.51 -1.48 -17.51
C TYR A 387 19.19 -1.95 -18.13
N LEU A 388 18.10 -1.96 -17.34
CA LEU A 388 16.77 -2.33 -17.82
C LEU A 388 16.23 -1.28 -18.80
N GLY A 389 16.44 0.01 -18.49
CA GLY A 389 15.99 1.14 -19.30
C GLY A 389 16.66 1.21 -20.67
N TRP A 390 17.95 0.85 -20.76
CA TRP A 390 18.66 0.80 -22.05
C TRP A 390 18.07 -0.25 -23.01
N LYS A 391 17.48 -1.33 -22.47
CA LYS A 391 16.80 -2.37 -23.24
C LYS A 391 15.30 -2.11 -23.39
N ALA A 392 14.75 -1.12 -22.68
CA ALA A 392 13.34 -0.84 -22.64
C ALA A 392 12.88 -0.26 -23.99
N ARG A 393 11.74 -0.72 -24.46
CA ARG A 393 10.99 -0.07 -25.54
C ARG A 393 9.66 0.36 -24.99
N VAL A 394 9.25 1.59 -25.28
CA VAL A 394 7.87 2.02 -25.04
C VAL A 394 7.00 1.18 -25.98
N PRO A 395 6.05 0.39 -25.47
CA PRO A 395 5.13 -0.34 -26.34
C PRO A 395 4.39 0.65 -27.23
N GLU A 396 3.97 0.21 -28.42
CA GLU A 396 3.15 1.00 -29.35
C GLU A 396 1.70 1.14 -28.82
N LEU A 397 1.55 1.76 -27.65
CA LEU A 397 0.27 2.14 -27.08
C LEU A 397 0.06 3.63 -27.34
N VAL A 398 -1.11 3.98 -27.89
CA VAL A 398 -1.49 5.37 -28.10
C VAL A 398 -1.71 6.02 -26.72
N MET A 399 -0.70 6.74 -26.24
CA MET A 399 -0.74 7.44 -24.95
C MET A 399 -1.00 8.94 -25.14
N ASN A 400 -1.93 9.48 -24.35
CA ASN A 400 -2.13 10.92 -24.29
C ASN A 400 -1.05 11.60 -23.42
N LEU A 401 0.02 12.09 -24.05
CA LEU A 401 1.16 12.72 -23.37
C LEU A 401 0.79 13.92 -22.48
N ARG A 402 -0.27 14.66 -22.83
CA ARG A 402 -0.75 15.78 -22.00
C ARG A 402 -1.26 15.27 -20.66
N TRP A 403 -2.11 14.25 -20.67
CA TRP A 403 -2.63 13.65 -19.44
C TRP A 403 -1.55 12.91 -18.67
N THR A 404 -0.60 12.26 -19.36
CA THR A 404 0.60 11.69 -18.72
C THR A 404 1.36 12.76 -17.93
N GLY A 405 1.66 13.91 -18.53
CA GLY A 405 2.34 15.00 -17.85
C GLY A 405 1.57 15.53 -16.62
N ILE A 406 0.26 15.72 -16.76
CA ILE A 406 -0.60 16.17 -15.64
C ILE A 406 -0.58 15.19 -14.47
N LEU A 407 -0.79 13.90 -14.74
CA LEU A 407 -0.83 12.87 -13.68
C LEU A 407 0.55 12.66 -13.04
N VAL A 408 1.64 12.78 -13.79
CA VAL A 408 3.01 12.78 -13.23
C VAL A 408 3.24 13.99 -12.32
N CYS A 409 2.81 15.19 -12.73
CA CYS A 409 2.89 16.37 -11.86
C CYS A 409 2.10 16.17 -10.56
N LEU A 410 0.90 15.57 -10.63
CA LEU A 410 0.10 15.26 -9.44
C LEU A 410 0.77 14.21 -8.53
N LEU A 411 1.44 13.21 -9.09
CA LEU A 411 2.24 12.24 -8.32
C LEU A 411 3.37 12.92 -7.55
N ILE A 412 4.13 13.79 -8.22
CA ILE A 412 5.25 14.51 -7.59
C ILE A 412 4.71 15.47 -6.52
N ALA A 413 3.61 16.18 -6.81
CA ALA A 413 2.98 17.08 -5.86
C ALA A 413 2.44 16.35 -4.62
N SER A 414 1.83 15.18 -4.77
CA SER A 414 1.33 14.38 -3.64
C SER A 414 2.48 13.85 -2.79
N ALA A 415 3.57 13.37 -3.40
CA ALA A 415 4.77 12.96 -2.66
C ALA A 415 5.40 14.14 -1.90
N ALA A 416 5.50 15.31 -2.54
CA ALA A 416 6.00 16.52 -1.89
C ALA A 416 5.12 16.93 -0.70
N ALA A 417 3.80 16.89 -0.85
CA ALA A 417 2.84 17.18 0.23
C ALA A 417 2.96 16.18 1.38
N GLY A 418 3.04 14.88 1.10
CA GLY A 418 3.24 13.84 2.11
C GLY A 418 4.57 14.00 2.85
N LEU A 419 5.67 14.19 2.13
CA LEU A 419 6.99 14.44 2.74
C LEU A 419 7.00 15.72 3.58
N PHE A 420 6.32 16.78 3.12
CA PHE A 420 6.20 18.03 3.86
C PHE A 420 5.39 17.86 5.15
N ALA A 421 4.27 17.12 5.10
CA ALA A 421 3.48 16.80 6.28
C ALA A 421 4.30 16.02 7.31
N LEU A 422 5.06 15.00 6.86
CA LEU A 422 5.94 14.23 7.74
C LEU A 422 7.08 15.10 8.32
N ARG A 423 7.69 15.98 7.53
CA ARG A 423 8.75 16.90 8.01
C ARG A 423 8.25 17.93 9.02
N ARG A 424 6.97 18.33 8.96
CA ARG A 424 6.39 19.23 9.97
C ARG A 424 6.28 18.54 11.33
N LEU A 425 6.07 17.24 11.36
CA LEU A 425 6.03 16.47 12.61
C LEU A 425 7.43 16.35 13.25
N SER A 426 8.49 16.28 12.44
CA SER A 426 9.87 16.10 12.95
C SER A 426 10.57 17.37 13.44
N LYS A 427 9.95 18.55 13.29
CA LYS A 427 10.53 19.85 13.68
C LYS A 427 10.01 20.36 15.04
N THR A 428 9.19 19.56 15.71
CA THR A 428 8.67 19.82 17.06
C THR A 428 9.33 18.82 17.98
#